data_AF-A0A094E385-F1
#
_entry.id   AF-A0A094E385-F1
#
_cell.length_a   1.000
_cell.length_b   1.000
_cell.length_c   1.000
_cell.angle_alpha   90.00
_cell.angle_beta   90.00
_cell.angle_gamma   90.00
#
_symmetry.space_group_name_H-M   'P 1'
#
loop_
_entity.id
_entity.type
_entity.pdbx_description
1 polymer ?
#
loop_
_entity_poly.entity_id
_entity_poly.type
_entity_poly.pdbx_seq_one_letter_code
_entity_poly.pdbx_strand_id
1 'polypeptide(L)'
;MTKQETPVTVALRNFKTQWFLVAQGTGIIAVILHQLKYQFTGLNIISYIFWLLTIIFLTLLLAIFALKIVIFPKVVAETLRTEIGETACLASISITFTSIIQMIDLSLVDAWGPGWGMASLVLWWINAAMAVVACIGINYFFMKNEAPGVRGLSPVANLPVIAALTAAAGGGVVCRYGELDEGLQVPVIIVSYLLIGMALPIAFAVATIFMARLFDQSSPAGTTIYQDMILCGPWGQGSFALQILGEVVTRGSFAKYNRGVFLTMDAAGPIGFASMFAGLIAWGQGTFWWVFAIISVLNSGFNKRGEWRGLNFGLGAWSLVFPWGVYTNACIQLGKLLDSPAFSIWSTALTITLVMIWIVNVVLTTKGLITGKMVGLEHGWDGDAYKRRRLEKGQSNDSADQRLDTGQDNTVAKQSGSTE
;
A
#
# COMPACT_ATOMS: atom_id res chain seq x y z
N MET A 1 -38.41 -12.86 -8.04
CA MET A 1 -38.09 -11.73 -8.94
C MET A 1 -36.66 -11.29 -8.71
N THR A 2 -35.74 -11.74 -9.55
CA THR A 2 -34.31 -11.38 -9.50
C THR A 2 -34.13 -9.93 -9.95
N LYS A 3 -33.71 -9.04 -9.03
CA LYS A 3 -33.35 -7.65 -9.34
C LYS A 3 -32.32 -7.67 -10.48
N GLN A 4 -32.66 -7.10 -11.64
CA GLN A 4 -31.73 -6.96 -12.76
C GLN A 4 -30.50 -6.17 -12.31
N GLU A 5 -29.33 -6.81 -12.32
CA GLU A 5 -28.06 -6.16 -11.99
C GLU A 5 -27.61 -5.34 -13.20
N THR A 6 -27.59 -4.02 -13.06
CA THR A 6 -27.02 -3.13 -14.09
C THR A 6 -25.49 -3.28 -14.13
N PRO A 7 -24.81 -2.94 -15.24
CA PRO A 7 -23.34 -2.96 -15.31
C PRO A 7 -22.67 -2.17 -14.18
N VAL A 8 -23.27 -1.04 -13.78
CA VAL A 8 -22.80 -0.23 -12.64
C VAL A 8 -22.92 -0.99 -11.32
N THR A 9 -24.02 -1.72 -11.13
CA THR A 9 -24.24 -2.58 -9.95
C THR A 9 -23.20 -3.70 -9.85
N VAL A 10 -22.83 -4.30 -10.99
CA VAL A 10 -21.78 -5.34 -11.08
C VAL A 10 -20.40 -4.73 -10.79
N ALA A 11 -20.07 -3.59 -11.40
CA ALA A 11 -18.82 -2.89 -11.16
C ALA A 11 -18.65 -2.50 -9.68
N LEU A 12 -19.73 -2.00 -9.05
CA LEU A 12 -19.74 -1.68 -7.63
C LEU A 12 -19.57 -2.91 -6.74
N ARG A 13 -20.22 -4.03 -7.08
CA ARG A 13 -20.05 -5.30 -6.34
C ARG A 13 -18.61 -5.81 -6.43
N ASN A 14 -18.00 -5.70 -7.60
CA ASN A 14 -16.64 -6.16 -7.89
C ASN A 14 -15.55 -5.17 -7.48
N PHE A 15 -15.91 -4.00 -6.94
CA PHE A 15 -14.93 -3.01 -6.49
C PHE A 15 -14.02 -3.62 -5.40
N LYS A 16 -12.72 -3.58 -5.63
CA LYS A 16 -11.68 -4.10 -4.74
C LYS A 16 -11.07 -2.98 -3.90
N THR A 17 -10.83 -3.20 -2.62
CA THR A 17 -10.09 -2.26 -1.76
C THR A 17 -8.66 -2.01 -2.27
N GLN A 18 -8.10 -2.91 -3.08
CA GLN A 18 -6.85 -2.69 -3.82
C GLN A 18 -6.82 -1.38 -4.63
N TRP A 19 -7.97 -0.80 -4.98
CA TRP A 19 -8.04 0.50 -5.64
C TRP A 19 -7.45 1.64 -4.80
N PHE A 20 -7.44 1.52 -3.46
CA PHE A 20 -6.81 2.52 -2.59
C PHE A 20 -5.30 2.65 -2.82
N LEU A 21 -4.64 1.66 -3.43
CA LEU A 21 -3.23 1.74 -3.85
C LEU A 21 -2.98 2.86 -4.88
N VAL A 22 -4.00 3.24 -5.66
CA VAL A 22 -3.93 4.33 -6.65
C VAL A 22 -3.71 5.67 -5.95
N ALA A 23 -4.57 5.98 -4.97
CA ALA A 23 -4.45 7.22 -4.19
C ALA A 23 -3.16 7.23 -3.36
N GLN A 24 -2.82 6.09 -2.75
CA GLN A 24 -1.59 5.89 -1.99
C GLN A 24 -0.34 6.20 -2.83
N GLY A 25 -0.22 5.58 -4.01
CA GLY A 25 0.92 5.77 -4.91
C GLY A 25 1.00 7.20 -5.46
N THR A 26 -0.14 7.82 -5.76
CA THR A 26 -0.19 9.21 -6.23
C THR A 26 0.26 10.18 -5.12
N GLY A 27 -0.11 9.90 -3.85
CA GLY A 27 0.26 10.73 -2.70
C GLY A 27 1.74 10.78 -2.43
N ILE A 28 2.45 9.65 -2.51
CA ILE A 28 3.90 9.66 -2.29
C ILE A 28 4.65 10.41 -3.39
N ILE A 29 4.14 10.41 -4.63
CA ILE A 29 4.73 11.18 -5.73
C ILE A 29 4.65 12.68 -5.45
N ALA A 30 3.52 13.17 -4.91
CA ALA A 30 3.41 14.56 -4.49
C ALA A 30 4.53 14.95 -3.49
N VAL A 31 4.73 14.12 -2.46
CA VAL A 31 5.71 14.35 -1.41
C VAL A 31 7.15 14.37 -1.95
N ILE A 32 7.55 13.37 -2.75
CA ILE A 32 8.93 13.32 -3.27
C ILE A 32 9.24 14.47 -4.22
N LEU A 33 8.29 14.86 -5.10
CA LEU A 33 8.50 15.94 -6.06
C LEU A 33 8.75 17.27 -5.35
N HIS A 34 8.06 17.51 -4.23
CA HIS A 34 8.26 18.70 -3.40
C HIS A 34 9.62 18.71 -2.69
N GLN A 35 10.16 17.54 -2.35
CA GLN A 35 11.34 17.42 -1.50
C GLN A 35 12.67 17.26 -2.25
N LEU A 36 12.66 17.06 -3.57
CA LEU A 36 13.87 16.92 -4.37
C LEU A 36 14.81 18.12 -4.22
N LYS A 37 16.13 17.87 -4.24
CA LYS A 37 17.15 18.93 -4.21
C LYS A 37 17.16 19.75 -5.51
N TYR A 38 17.03 19.08 -6.65
CA TYR A 38 17.02 19.73 -7.96
C TYR A 38 15.59 20.14 -8.32
N GLN A 39 15.26 21.39 -8.00
CA GLN A 39 13.96 22.00 -8.27
C GLN A 39 14.00 22.87 -9.53
N PHE A 40 12.89 22.90 -10.26
CA PHE A 40 12.59 23.93 -11.26
C PHE A 40 11.20 24.50 -10.98
N THR A 41 10.90 25.70 -11.45
CA THR A 41 9.67 26.43 -11.08
C THR A 41 8.38 25.63 -11.27
N GLY A 42 8.30 24.79 -12.30
CA GLY A 42 7.14 23.94 -12.57
C GLY A 42 7.01 22.70 -11.67
N LEU A 43 8.08 22.25 -11.01
CA LEU A 43 8.08 20.99 -10.25
C LEU A 43 7.18 21.07 -9.00
N ASN A 44 7.19 22.21 -8.30
CA ASN A 44 6.28 22.47 -7.18
C ASN A 44 4.81 22.46 -7.62
N ILE A 45 4.52 23.05 -8.79
CA ILE A 45 3.16 23.04 -9.36
C ILE A 45 2.73 21.61 -9.66
N ILE A 46 3.62 20.80 -10.26
CA ILE A 46 3.35 19.38 -10.52
C ILE A 46 3.09 18.63 -9.20
N SER A 47 3.90 18.86 -8.17
CA SER A 47 3.69 18.28 -6.84
C SER A 47 2.29 18.61 -6.29
N TYR A 48 1.84 19.87 -6.39
CA TYR A 48 0.49 20.27 -5.96
C TYR A 48 -0.62 19.63 -6.78
N ILE A 49 -0.42 19.44 -8.09
CA ILE A 49 -1.37 18.70 -8.94
C ILE A 49 -1.49 17.26 -8.46
N PHE A 50 -0.36 16.57 -8.19
CA PHE A 50 -0.39 15.22 -7.64
C PHE A 50 -1.06 15.18 -6.26
N TRP A 51 -0.82 16.18 -5.41
CA TRP A 51 -1.47 16.28 -4.11
C TRP A 51 -3.00 16.41 -4.22
N LEU A 52 -3.48 17.29 -5.11
CA LEU A 52 -4.90 17.45 -5.38
C LEU A 52 -5.52 16.16 -5.96
N LEU A 53 -4.84 15.51 -6.91
CA LEU A 53 -5.26 14.22 -7.45
C LEU A 53 -5.39 13.15 -6.36
N THR A 54 -4.46 13.13 -5.40
CA THR A 54 -4.53 12.20 -4.26
C THR A 54 -5.77 12.44 -3.41
N ILE A 55 -6.12 13.69 -3.11
CA ILE A 55 -7.33 14.03 -2.35
C ILE A 55 -8.58 13.60 -3.12
N ILE A 56 -8.63 13.88 -4.43
CA ILE A 56 -9.74 13.50 -5.31
C ILE A 56 -9.90 11.98 -5.36
N PHE A 57 -8.81 11.24 -5.61
CA PHE A 57 -8.85 9.78 -5.68
C PHE A 57 -9.25 9.16 -4.35
N LEU A 58 -8.68 9.61 -3.22
CA LEU A 58 -9.04 9.08 -1.92
C LEU A 58 -10.53 9.32 -1.62
N THR A 59 -11.02 10.53 -1.84
CA THR A 59 -12.42 10.90 -1.56
C THR A 59 -13.39 10.11 -2.43
N LEU A 60 -13.10 9.99 -3.73
CA LEU A 60 -13.93 9.23 -4.67
C LEU A 60 -13.95 7.73 -4.33
N LEU A 61 -12.78 7.13 -4.03
CA LEU A 61 -12.70 5.72 -3.69
C LEU A 61 -13.37 5.40 -2.35
N LEU A 62 -13.26 6.30 -1.35
CA LEU A 62 -13.99 6.19 -0.09
C LEU A 62 -15.50 6.26 -0.31
N ALA A 63 -15.99 7.17 -1.16
CA ALA A 63 -17.40 7.27 -1.49
C ALA A 63 -17.93 6.00 -2.18
N ILE A 64 -17.18 5.45 -3.13
CA ILE A 64 -17.53 4.19 -3.81
C ILE A 64 -17.53 3.02 -2.83
N PHE A 65 -16.54 2.93 -1.94
CA PHE A 65 -16.47 1.86 -0.95
C PHE A 65 -17.59 1.97 0.08
N ALA A 66 -17.92 3.18 0.56
CA ALA A 66 -19.05 3.42 1.44
C ALA A 66 -20.38 3.01 0.78
N LEU A 67 -20.56 3.34 -0.51
CA LEU A 67 -21.72 2.90 -1.29
C LEU A 67 -21.78 1.37 -1.39
N LYS A 68 -20.64 0.69 -1.60
CA LYS A 68 -20.55 -0.78 -1.61
C LYS A 68 -20.96 -1.37 -0.25
N ILE A 69 -20.54 -0.78 0.87
CA ILE A 69 -20.93 -1.22 2.22
C ILE A 69 -22.44 -1.11 2.41
N VAL A 70 -23.06 -0.01 1.99
CA VAL A 70 -24.51 0.23 2.15
C VAL A 70 -25.34 -0.72 1.28
N ILE A 71 -24.93 -0.95 0.03
CA ILE A 71 -25.71 -1.75 -0.94
C ILE A 71 -25.43 -3.25 -0.80
N PHE A 72 -24.18 -3.65 -0.53
CA PHE A 72 -23.74 -5.05 -0.46
C PHE A 72 -23.04 -5.41 0.85
N PRO A 73 -23.64 -5.16 2.03
CA PRO A 73 -22.98 -5.35 3.32
C PRO A 73 -22.50 -6.78 3.55
N LYS A 74 -23.30 -7.78 3.12
CA LYS A 74 -22.94 -9.20 3.25
C LYS A 74 -21.74 -9.58 2.39
N VAL A 75 -21.68 -9.09 1.15
CA VAL A 75 -20.54 -9.34 0.24
C VAL A 75 -19.28 -8.72 0.79
N VAL A 76 -19.34 -7.48 1.27
CA VAL A 76 -18.18 -6.82 1.89
C VAL A 76 -17.72 -7.58 3.13
N ALA A 77 -18.64 -7.98 4.01
CA ALA A 77 -18.29 -8.72 5.22
C ALA A 77 -17.68 -10.10 4.91
N GLU A 78 -18.15 -10.79 3.88
CA GLU A 78 -17.59 -12.06 3.43
C GLU A 78 -16.19 -11.86 2.83
N THR A 79 -16.04 -10.95 1.87
CA THR A 79 -14.75 -10.64 1.24
C THR A 79 -13.69 -10.24 2.26
N LEU A 80 -14.01 -9.35 3.20
CA LEU A 80 -13.09 -8.93 4.27
C LEU A 80 -12.80 -10.03 5.30
N ARG A 81 -13.49 -11.18 5.28
CA ARG A 81 -13.20 -12.33 6.14
C ARG A 81 -12.37 -13.40 5.46
N THR A 82 -12.33 -13.41 4.14
CA THR A 82 -11.74 -14.49 3.35
C THR A 82 -10.54 -14.06 2.52
N GLU A 83 -10.40 -12.77 2.21
CA GLU A 83 -9.37 -12.26 1.30
C GLU A 83 -8.40 -11.30 2.00
N ILE A 84 -7.20 -11.80 2.32
CA ILE A 84 -6.13 -11.02 2.96
C ILE A 84 -5.76 -9.75 2.21
N GLY A 85 -5.76 -9.81 0.88
CA GLY A 85 -5.47 -8.65 0.04
C GLY A 85 -6.50 -7.53 0.22
N GLU A 86 -7.76 -7.88 0.46
CA GLU A 86 -8.82 -6.90 0.61
C GLU A 86 -8.78 -6.22 1.97
N THR A 87 -8.58 -7.01 3.03
CA THR A 87 -8.45 -6.48 4.39
C THR A 87 -7.15 -5.67 4.53
N ALA A 88 -6.03 -6.13 3.96
CA ALA A 88 -4.75 -5.41 3.98
C ALA A 88 -4.82 -4.04 3.32
N CYS A 89 -5.48 -3.93 2.16
CA CYS A 89 -5.56 -2.70 1.38
C CYS A 89 -6.43 -1.61 2.05
N LEU A 90 -7.20 -1.91 3.09
CA LEU A 90 -7.84 -0.87 3.91
C LEU A 90 -6.81 0.01 4.63
N ALA A 91 -5.63 -0.52 4.95
CA ALA A 91 -4.54 0.26 5.54
C ALA A 91 -4.05 1.39 4.61
N SER A 92 -4.23 1.25 3.29
CA SER A 92 -3.89 2.27 2.29
C SER A 92 -4.63 3.59 2.50
N ILE A 93 -5.80 3.58 3.17
CA ILE A 93 -6.52 4.81 3.53
C ILE A 93 -5.66 5.66 4.47
N SER A 94 -5.14 5.08 5.55
CA SER A 94 -4.27 5.77 6.52
C SER A 94 -2.93 6.18 5.89
N ILE A 95 -2.37 5.32 5.04
CA ILE A 95 -1.12 5.64 4.33
C ILE A 95 -1.33 6.87 3.43
N THR A 96 -2.39 6.88 2.62
CA THR A 96 -2.73 8.01 1.74
C THR A 96 -2.99 9.28 2.53
N PHE A 97 -3.73 9.16 3.64
CA PHE A 97 -4.02 10.31 4.49
C PHE A 97 -2.75 10.94 5.07
N THR A 98 -1.75 10.13 5.41
CA THR A 98 -0.44 10.63 5.84
C THR A 98 0.26 11.46 4.75
N SER A 99 0.22 11.03 3.48
CA SER A 99 0.79 11.82 2.38
C SER A 99 0.08 13.16 2.21
N ILE A 100 -1.24 13.20 2.41
CA ILE A 100 -2.01 14.45 2.39
C ILE A 100 -1.55 15.37 3.52
N ILE A 101 -1.42 14.84 4.75
CA ILE A 101 -0.97 15.61 5.93
C ILE A 101 0.44 16.17 5.71
N GLN A 102 1.38 15.34 5.23
CA GLN A 102 2.75 15.79 4.95
C GLN A 102 2.79 16.95 3.96
N MET A 103 1.93 16.95 2.93
CA MET A 103 1.85 18.05 1.97
C MET A 103 1.23 19.32 2.56
N ILE A 104 0.36 19.22 3.59
CA ILE A 104 -0.08 20.40 4.34
C ILE A 104 1.13 21.07 4.99
N ASP A 105 1.96 20.31 5.71
CA ASP A 105 3.15 20.84 6.38
C ASP A 105 4.19 21.39 5.39
N LEU A 106 4.45 20.65 4.31
CA LEU A 106 5.47 21.02 3.33
C LEU A 106 5.08 22.25 2.48
N SER A 107 3.79 22.52 2.31
CA SER A 107 3.34 23.50 1.31
C SER A 107 2.52 24.65 1.89
N LEU A 108 1.66 24.39 2.87
CA LEU A 108 0.74 25.41 3.40
C LEU A 108 1.31 26.15 4.60
N VAL A 109 2.20 25.54 5.39
CA VAL A 109 2.77 26.20 6.57
C VAL A 109 3.65 27.38 6.15
N ASP A 110 4.62 27.15 5.27
CA ASP A 110 5.49 28.21 4.74
C ASP A 110 4.71 29.31 4.02
N ALA A 111 3.62 28.94 3.32
CA ALA A 111 2.87 29.89 2.50
C ALA A 111 1.82 30.68 3.30
N TRP A 112 1.08 30.03 4.19
CA TRP A 112 -0.15 30.55 4.82
C TRP A 112 -0.07 30.57 6.36
N GLY A 113 1.06 30.15 6.94
CA GLY A 113 1.40 30.32 8.35
C GLY A 113 1.15 29.10 9.26
N PRO A 114 1.53 29.22 10.55
CA PRO A 114 1.59 28.11 11.51
C PRO A 114 0.23 27.50 11.89
N GLY A 115 -0.89 28.18 11.56
CA GLY A 115 -2.23 27.62 11.76
C GLY A 115 -2.44 26.29 11.02
N TRP A 116 -1.79 26.12 9.87
CA TRP A 116 -1.80 24.86 9.12
C TRP A 116 -1.00 23.75 9.81
N GLY A 117 0.05 24.10 10.55
CA GLY A 117 0.81 23.16 11.37
C GLY A 117 0.01 22.61 12.55
N MET A 118 -0.84 23.45 13.16
CA MET A 118 -1.80 22.95 14.15
C MET A 118 -2.88 22.07 13.53
N ALA A 119 -3.37 22.41 12.34
CA ALA A 119 -4.32 21.57 11.63
C ALA A 119 -3.72 20.20 11.27
N SER A 120 -2.48 20.17 10.74
CA SER A 120 -1.77 18.94 10.41
C SER A 120 -1.51 18.08 11.66
N LEU A 121 -1.17 18.69 12.81
CA LEU A 121 -1.00 18.00 14.09
C LEU A 121 -2.29 17.27 14.51
N VAL A 122 -3.45 17.93 14.43
CA VAL A 122 -4.74 17.31 14.78
C VAL A 122 -5.05 16.16 13.84
N LEU A 123 -4.89 16.37 12.52
CA LEU A 123 -5.12 15.33 11.52
C LEU A 123 -4.15 14.15 11.70
N TRP A 124 -2.91 14.43 12.11
CA TRP A 124 -1.91 13.42 12.39
C TRP A 124 -2.32 12.52 13.55
N TRP A 125 -2.85 13.07 14.66
CA TRP A 125 -3.32 12.25 15.78
C TRP A 125 -4.48 11.32 15.39
N ILE A 126 -5.43 11.82 14.59
CA ILE A 126 -6.52 11.01 14.05
C ILE A 126 -5.96 9.88 13.20
N ASN A 127 -5.02 10.20 12.31
CA ASN A 127 -4.42 9.22 11.43
C ASN A 127 -3.50 8.23 12.16
N ALA A 128 -2.80 8.65 13.22
CA ALA A 128 -1.97 7.78 14.05
C ALA A 128 -2.85 6.73 14.75
N ALA A 129 -4.03 7.12 15.25
CA ALA A 129 -5.00 6.18 15.79
C ALA A 129 -5.49 5.18 14.72
N MET A 130 -5.80 5.65 13.50
CA MET A 130 -6.14 4.78 12.38
C MET A 130 -5.01 3.81 12.03
N ALA A 131 -3.75 4.27 12.03
CA ALA A 131 -2.58 3.47 11.74
C ALA A 131 -2.33 2.39 12.81
N VAL A 132 -2.56 2.70 14.09
CA VAL A 132 -2.50 1.71 15.18
C VAL A 132 -3.60 0.66 15.02
N VAL A 133 -4.82 1.07 14.71
CA VAL A 133 -5.94 0.15 14.45
C VAL A 133 -5.64 -0.74 13.24
N ALA A 134 -5.05 -0.19 12.17
CA ALA A 134 -4.60 -0.99 11.05
C ALA A 134 -3.51 -1.99 11.48
N CYS A 135 -2.42 -1.49 12.05
CA CYS A 135 -1.26 -2.31 12.42
C CYS A 135 -1.59 -3.43 13.41
N ILE A 136 -2.40 -3.17 14.45
CA ILE A 136 -2.75 -4.20 15.45
C ILE A 136 -4.00 -4.96 15.02
N GLY A 137 -5.07 -4.25 14.67
CA GLY A 137 -6.39 -4.83 14.41
C GLY A 137 -6.43 -5.70 13.16
N ILE A 138 -5.88 -5.23 12.04
CA ILE A 138 -5.86 -6.01 10.79
C ILE A 138 -4.95 -7.24 10.94
N ASN A 139 -3.76 -7.09 11.54
CA ASN A 139 -2.88 -8.24 11.76
C ASN A 139 -3.50 -9.29 12.71
N TYR A 140 -4.17 -8.84 13.78
CA TYR A 140 -4.92 -9.75 14.66
C TYR A 140 -6.03 -10.47 13.89
N PHE A 141 -6.74 -9.75 13.02
CA PHE A 141 -7.78 -10.32 12.18
C PHE A 141 -7.24 -11.36 11.20
N PHE A 142 -6.09 -11.12 10.56
CA PHE A 142 -5.43 -12.12 9.70
C PHE A 142 -5.19 -13.43 10.44
N MET A 143 -4.66 -13.35 11.67
CA MET A 143 -4.32 -14.53 12.47
C MET A 143 -5.56 -15.32 12.91
N LYS A 144 -6.67 -14.64 13.19
CA LYS A 144 -7.87 -15.25 13.76
C LYS A 144 -8.89 -15.72 12.73
N ASN A 145 -9.08 -14.95 11.66
CA ASN A 145 -10.22 -15.12 10.76
C ASN A 145 -9.82 -15.66 9.40
N GLU A 146 -8.71 -15.19 8.84
CA GLU A 146 -8.27 -15.59 7.50
C GLU A 146 -7.29 -16.76 7.54
N ALA A 147 -6.48 -16.86 8.61
CA ALA A 147 -5.51 -17.92 8.90
C ALA A 147 -4.88 -18.55 7.64
N PRO A 148 -4.22 -17.76 6.76
CA PRO A 148 -3.80 -18.21 5.42
C PRO A 148 -2.72 -19.30 5.46
N GLY A 149 -2.17 -19.60 6.64
CA GLY A 149 -0.99 -20.43 6.81
C GLY A 149 0.26 -19.80 6.18
N VAL A 150 1.40 -20.44 6.37
CA VAL A 150 2.68 -19.97 5.80
C VAL A 150 2.58 -19.87 4.27
N ARG A 151 1.95 -20.85 3.62
CA ARG A 151 1.79 -20.90 2.15
C ARG A 151 0.79 -19.88 1.58
N GLY A 152 -0.04 -19.24 2.40
CA GLY A 152 -0.98 -18.22 1.94
C GLY A 152 -0.52 -16.77 2.20
N LEU A 153 0.51 -16.57 3.04
CA LEU A 153 1.01 -15.24 3.40
C LEU A 153 1.68 -14.52 2.21
N SER A 154 1.02 -13.52 1.63
CA SER A 154 1.55 -12.72 0.52
C SER A 154 2.16 -11.40 1.00
N PRO A 155 3.01 -10.73 0.19
CA PRO A 155 3.64 -9.46 0.58
C PRO A 155 2.65 -8.36 0.98
N VAL A 156 1.41 -8.39 0.47
CA VAL A 156 0.36 -7.42 0.79
C VAL A 156 0.03 -7.37 2.28
N ALA A 157 0.29 -8.45 3.02
CA ALA A 157 0.12 -8.52 4.47
C ALA A 157 0.97 -7.49 5.23
N ASN A 158 1.97 -6.87 4.59
CA ASN A 158 2.74 -5.78 5.17
C ASN A 158 2.06 -4.41 5.09
N LEU A 159 0.97 -4.21 4.34
CA LEU A 159 0.31 -2.89 4.26
C LEU A 159 -0.12 -2.32 5.63
N PRO A 160 -0.69 -3.10 6.57
CA PRO A 160 -1.03 -2.60 7.89
C PRO A 160 0.16 -2.08 8.70
N VAL A 161 1.32 -2.75 8.63
CA VAL A 161 2.53 -2.29 9.32
C VAL A 161 3.15 -1.07 8.60
N ILE A 162 3.03 -1.01 7.27
CA ILE A 162 3.42 0.17 6.50
C ILE A 162 2.60 1.39 6.95
N ALA A 163 1.31 1.26 7.25
CA ALA A 163 0.50 2.38 7.76
C ALA A 163 1.08 3.00 9.06
N ALA A 164 1.52 2.17 10.01
CA ALA A 164 2.18 2.66 11.22
C ALA A 164 3.52 3.35 10.91
N LEU A 165 4.34 2.79 10.00
CA LEU A 165 5.60 3.40 9.60
C LEU A 165 5.40 4.72 8.84
N THR A 166 4.37 4.81 8.00
CA THR A 166 4.01 6.03 7.29
C THR A 166 3.51 7.08 8.28
N ALA A 167 2.68 6.72 9.25
CA ALA A 167 2.26 7.63 10.32
C ALA A 167 3.45 8.14 11.15
N ALA A 168 4.44 7.29 11.47
CA ALA A 168 5.67 7.71 12.15
C ALA A 168 6.48 8.71 11.33
N ALA A 169 6.64 8.47 10.03
CA ALA A 169 7.27 9.42 9.11
C ALA A 169 6.50 10.75 9.04
N GLY A 170 5.17 10.68 8.96
CA GLY A 170 4.31 11.86 9.02
C GLY A 170 4.52 12.66 10.30
N GLY A 171 4.71 11.99 11.44
CA GLY A 171 4.95 12.66 12.73
C GLY A 171 6.26 13.43 12.74
N GLY A 172 7.30 12.87 12.13
CA GLY A 172 8.56 13.58 11.93
C GLY A 172 8.44 14.78 10.97
N VAL A 173 7.65 14.67 9.90
CA VAL A 173 7.38 15.80 8.99
C VAL A 173 6.59 16.91 9.69
N VAL A 174 5.54 16.56 10.43
CA VAL A 174 4.75 17.51 11.24
C VAL A 174 5.64 18.25 12.23
N CYS A 175 6.52 17.55 12.94
CA CYS A 175 7.45 18.21 13.88
C CYS A 175 8.51 19.06 13.14
N ARG A 176 8.96 18.61 11.97
CA ARG A 176 10.02 19.29 11.23
C ARG A 176 9.54 20.57 10.54
N TYR A 177 8.34 20.55 9.98
CA TYR A 177 7.84 21.59 9.07
C TYR A 177 6.57 22.26 9.57
N GLY A 178 5.88 21.71 10.57
CA GLY A 178 4.63 22.27 11.11
C GLY A 178 4.77 23.49 12.02
N GLU A 179 5.98 24.06 12.19
CA GLU A 179 6.25 25.20 13.08
C GLU A 179 5.63 25.07 14.49
N LEU A 180 5.65 23.85 15.04
CA LEU A 180 5.04 23.53 16.32
C LEU A 180 5.95 23.92 17.49
N ASP A 181 5.36 24.31 18.62
CA ASP A 181 6.08 24.45 19.88
C ASP A 181 6.68 23.10 20.31
N GLU A 182 7.88 23.12 20.89
CA GLU A 182 8.60 21.92 21.34
C GLU A 182 7.75 21.05 22.30
N GLY A 183 6.88 21.68 23.10
CA GLY A 183 5.91 21.01 23.97
C GLY A 183 4.99 20.03 23.23
N LEU A 184 4.62 20.35 22.00
CA LEU A 184 3.72 19.55 21.16
C LEU A 184 4.48 18.52 20.31
N GLN A 185 5.75 18.78 20.00
CA GLN A 185 6.57 17.88 19.18
C GLN A 185 6.95 16.60 19.94
N VAL A 186 7.30 16.69 21.22
CA VAL A 186 7.80 15.53 21.97
C VAL A 186 6.83 14.34 22.01
N PRO A 187 5.52 14.50 22.31
CA PRO A 187 4.58 13.39 22.24
C PRO A 187 4.50 12.76 20.85
N VAL A 188 4.54 13.57 19.80
CA VAL A 188 4.53 13.10 18.40
C VAL A 188 5.78 12.28 18.11
N ILE A 189 6.96 12.75 18.51
CA ILE A 189 8.24 12.05 18.36
C ILE A 189 8.21 10.69 19.07
N ILE A 190 7.79 10.66 20.34
CA ILE A 190 7.72 9.42 21.13
C ILE A 190 6.75 8.42 20.51
N VAL A 191 5.54 8.85 20.16
CA VAL A 191 4.56 7.97 19.51
C VAL A 191 5.09 7.48 18.15
N SER A 192 5.81 8.31 17.40
CA SER A 192 6.40 7.92 16.12
C SER A 192 7.47 6.84 16.28
N TYR A 193 8.34 6.94 17.29
CA TYR A 193 9.29 5.86 17.61
C TYR A 193 8.58 4.57 18.06
N LEU A 194 7.47 4.68 18.83
CA LEU A 194 6.67 3.51 19.21
C LEU A 194 6.01 2.84 18.00
N LEU A 195 5.50 3.61 17.05
CA LEU A 195 4.96 3.10 15.79
C LEU A 195 6.02 2.35 14.97
N ILE A 196 7.26 2.88 14.92
CA ILE A 196 8.40 2.19 14.29
C ILE A 196 8.70 0.87 15.01
N GLY A 197 8.81 0.90 16.34
CA GLY A 197 9.11 -0.27 17.16
C GLY A 197 8.05 -1.36 17.08
N MET A 198 6.79 -0.99 16.85
CA MET A 198 5.69 -1.94 16.62
C MET A 198 5.77 -2.58 15.23
N ALA A 199 6.07 -1.78 14.20
CA ALA A 199 5.89 -2.19 12.82
C ALA A 199 7.11 -2.87 12.18
N LEU A 200 8.33 -2.38 12.43
CA LEU A 200 9.54 -2.94 11.79
C LEU A 200 9.81 -4.40 12.16
N PRO A 201 9.69 -4.84 13.43
CA PRO A 201 9.90 -6.25 13.77
C PRO A 201 8.89 -7.18 13.09
N ILE A 202 7.63 -6.76 12.97
CA ILE A 202 6.59 -7.52 12.27
C ILE A 202 6.91 -7.59 10.78
N ALA A 203 7.30 -6.47 10.16
CA ALA A 203 7.72 -6.43 8.76
C ALA A 203 8.90 -7.37 8.48
N PHE A 204 9.88 -7.42 9.39
CA PHE A 204 11.00 -8.34 9.31
C PHE A 204 10.53 -9.80 9.37
N ALA A 205 9.67 -10.16 10.33
CA ALA A 205 9.12 -11.51 10.46
C ALA A 205 8.36 -11.95 9.19
N VAL A 206 7.48 -11.10 8.65
CA VAL A 206 6.74 -11.38 7.41
C VAL A 206 7.70 -11.55 6.23
N ALA A 207 8.71 -10.69 6.11
CA ALA A 207 9.72 -10.80 5.06
C ALA A 207 10.54 -12.10 5.16
N THR A 208 10.90 -12.54 6.37
CA THR A 208 11.59 -13.82 6.59
C THR A 208 10.71 -15.00 6.22
N ILE A 209 9.43 -14.99 6.59
CA ILE A 209 8.49 -16.06 6.21
C ILE A 209 8.33 -16.08 4.69
N PHE A 210 8.18 -14.93 4.04
CA PHE A 210 8.13 -14.85 2.58
C PHE A 210 9.42 -15.38 1.93
N MET A 211 10.58 -15.05 2.47
CA MET A 211 11.86 -15.56 1.97
C MET A 211 11.94 -17.09 2.09
N ALA A 212 11.53 -17.67 3.23
CA ALA A 212 11.46 -19.12 3.41
C ALA A 212 10.58 -19.78 2.33
N ARG A 213 9.43 -19.18 2.03
CA ARG A 213 8.54 -19.67 0.98
C ARG A 213 9.12 -19.65 -0.43
N LEU A 214 9.99 -18.68 -0.74
CA LEU A 214 10.66 -18.61 -2.03
C LEU A 214 11.58 -19.81 -2.22
N PHE A 215 12.25 -20.29 -1.17
CA PHE A 215 13.04 -21.52 -1.21
C PHE A 215 12.17 -22.75 -1.47
N ASP A 216 10.93 -22.76 -0.97
CA ASP A 216 9.95 -23.82 -1.22
C ASP A 216 9.25 -23.71 -2.58
N GLN A 217 9.61 -22.75 -3.43
CA GLN A 217 8.96 -22.43 -4.71
C GLN A 217 7.43 -22.27 -4.60
N SER A 218 6.94 -21.84 -3.44
CA SER A 218 5.51 -21.78 -3.12
C SER A 218 4.92 -20.40 -3.45
N SER A 219 4.19 -20.28 -4.56
CA SER A 219 3.52 -19.03 -4.93
C SER A 219 2.12 -18.96 -4.29
N PRO A 220 1.80 -17.90 -3.52
CA PRO A 220 0.45 -17.73 -2.97
C PRO A 220 -0.54 -17.44 -4.11
N ALA A 221 -1.67 -18.14 -4.13
CA ALA A 221 -2.72 -17.91 -5.12
C ALA A 221 -3.13 -16.43 -5.14
N GLY A 222 -3.27 -15.84 -6.33
CA GLY A 222 -3.69 -14.44 -6.51
C GLY A 222 -2.62 -13.38 -6.22
N THR A 223 -1.39 -13.76 -5.89
CA THR A 223 -0.27 -12.81 -5.72
C THR A 223 0.33 -12.46 -7.07
N THR A 224 0.35 -11.18 -7.42
CA THR A 224 1.06 -10.70 -8.61
C THR A 224 2.51 -10.44 -8.27
N ILE A 225 3.44 -10.73 -9.16
CA ILE A 225 4.88 -10.54 -8.93
C ILE A 225 5.28 -9.09 -8.59
N TYR A 226 4.46 -8.11 -9.00
CA TYR A 226 4.59 -6.71 -8.60
C TYR A 226 4.54 -6.48 -7.09
N GLN A 227 3.91 -7.40 -6.34
CA GLN A 227 3.72 -7.29 -4.90
C GLN A 227 5.02 -7.56 -4.13
N ASP A 228 6.03 -8.19 -4.73
CA ASP A 228 7.34 -8.37 -4.09
C ASP A 228 7.94 -7.01 -3.67
N MET A 229 7.64 -5.95 -4.43
CA MET A 229 8.06 -4.58 -4.13
C MET A 229 7.48 -4.06 -2.80
N ILE A 230 6.36 -4.62 -2.32
CA ILE A 230 5.79 -4.27 -1.01
C ILE A 230 6.78 -4.57 0.12
N LEU A 231 7.66 -5.57 -0.03
CA LEU A 231 8.67 -5.91 0.99
C LEU A 231 9.74 -4.83 1.14
N CYS A 232 9.97 -4.01 0.12
CA CYS A 232 10.81 -2.80 0.22
C CYS A 232 10.12 -1.71 1.05
N GLY A 233 8.79 -1.66 1.02
CA GLY A 233 7.97 -0.60 1.60
C GLY A 233 8.25 -0.31 3.08
N PRO A 234 8.20 -1.30 3.99
CA PRO A 234 8.49 -1.08 5.40
C PRO A 234 9.89 -0.52 5.65
N TRP A 235 10.89 -1.00 4.91
CA TRP A 235 12.28 -0.60 5.08
C TRP A 235 12.55 0.81 4.52
N GLY A 236 12.00 1.13 3.35
CA GLY A 236 12.07 2.49 2.80
C GLY A 236 11.32 3.51 3.68
N GLN A 237 10.09 3.19 4.09
CA GLN A 237 9.29 4.08 4.92
C GLN A 237 9.86 4.23 6.33
N GLY A 238 10.28 3.14 6.96
CA GLY A 238 10.92 3.14 8.27
C GLY A 238 12.26 3.86 8.25
N SER A 239 13.04 3.72 7.17
CA SER A 239 14.25 4.50 6.95
C SER A 239 13.97 6.00 6.96
N PHE A 240 13.02 6.47 6.15
CA PHE A 240 12.65 7.88 6.13
C PHE A 240 12.18 8.36 7.52
N ALA A 241 11.32 7.59 8.21
CA ALA A 241 10.82 7.93 9.54
C ALA A 241 11.96 8.10 10.56
N LEU A 242 12.88 7.14 10.62
CA LEU A 242 14.05 7.19 11.51
C LEU A 242 14.96 8.39 11.21
N GLN A 243 15.16 8.72 9.93
CA GLN A 243 15.98 9.85 9.52
C GLN A 243 15.35 11.19 9.91
N ILE A 244 14.06 11.40 9.60
CA ILE A 244 13.39 12.68 9.87
C ILE A 244 13.18 12.90 11.37
N LEU A 245 12.86 11.85 12.14
CA LEU A 245 12.76 11.94 13.61
C LEU A 245 14.12 12.25 14.22
N GLY A 246 15.19 11.61 13.73
CA GLY A 246 16.54 11.91 14.17
C GLY A 246 16.92 13.37 13.94
N GLU A 247 16.58 13.92 12.78
CA GLU A 247 16.81 15.34 12.44
C GLU A 247 16.07 16.25 13.42
N VAL A 248 14.77 16.01 13.64
CA VAL A 248 13.93 16.78 14.57
C VAL A 248 14.49 16.76 15.99
N VAL A 249 14.91 15.59 16.48
CA VAL A 249 15.50 15.48 17.82
C VAL A 249 16.80 16.30 17.91
N THR A 250 17.71 16.18 16.93
CA THR A 250 18.98 16.93 16.92
C THR A 250 18.82 18.44 16.78
N ARG A 251 17.68 18.92 16.27
CA ARG A 251 17.36 20.34 16.14
C ARG A 251 16.88 21.00 17.44
N GLY A 252 16.82 20.25 18.54
CA GLY A 252 16.52 20.81 19.85
C GLY A 252 15.09 20.59 20.33
N SER A 253 14.31 19.69 19.72
CA SER A 253 12.92 19.40 20.13
C SER A 253 12.77 18.95 21.59
N PHE A 254 13.86 18.56 22.25
CA PHE A 254 13.89 18.19 23.68
C PHE A 254 14.30 19.33 24.60
N ALA A 255 14.71 20.49 24.07
CA ALA A 255 15.34 21.56 24.84
C ALA A 255 14.39 22.16 25.90
N LYS A 256 13.12 22.39 25.57
CA LYS A 256 12.10 22.93 26.47
C LYS A 256 11.63 21.92 27.52
N TYR A 257 11.67 20.62 27.22
CA TYR A 257 11.29 19.59 28.18
C TYR A 257 12.32 19.45 29.28
N ASN A 258 13.59 19.27 28.91
CA ASN A 258 14.75 19.10 29.80
C ASN A 258 14.45 18.38 31.12
N ARG A 259 13.78 17.23 31.03
CA ARG A 259 13.27 16.46 32.18
C ARG A 259 13.63 14.99 32.05
N GLY A 260 13.96 14.39 33.20
CA GLY A 260 14.38 12.99 33.27
C GLY A 260 15.73 12.77 32.59
N VAL A 261 15.96 11.53 32.14
CA VAL A 261 17.23 11.11 31.52
C VAL A 261 17.17 11.19 29.98
N PHE A 262 15.98 10.99 29.42
CA PHE A 262 15.80 10.75 27.98
C PHE A 262 15.39 12.00 27.18
N LEU A 263 14.66 12.92 27.80
CA LEU A 263 14.11 14.13 27.17
C LEU A 263 14.93 15.37 27.55
N THR A 264 16.22 15.31 27.28
CA THR A 264 17.19 16.37 27.60
C THR A 264 18.00 16.77 26.38
N MET A 265 18.62 17.96 26.44
CA MET A 265 19.50 18.44 25.37
C MET A 265 20.71 17.52 25.18
N ASP A 266 21.30 17.02 26.27
CA ASP A 266 22.45 16.11 26.24
C ASP A 266 22.12 14.77 25.58
N ALA A 267 20.89 14.28 25.74
CA ALA A 267 20.44 13.03 25.12
C ALA A 267 20.05 13.20 23.63
N ALA A 268 19.72 14.41 23.19
CA ALA A 268 19.20 14.67 21.85
C ALA A 268 20.21 14.29 20.74
N GLY A 269 21.49 14.63 20.91
CA GLY A 269 22.54 14.26 19.94
C GLY A 269 22.66 12.75 19.75
N PRO A 270 22.97 11.97 20.80
CA PRO A 270 23.07 10.51 20.73
C PRO A 270 21.82 9.83 20.16
N ILE A 271 20.63 10.22 20.61
CA ILE A 271 19.36 9.64 20.12
C ILE A 271 19.15 9.95 18.65
N GLY A 272 19.32 11.22 18.26
CA GLY A 272 19.07 11.63 16.88
C GLY A 272 20.04 11.00 15.89
N PHE A 273 21.34 10.96 16.21
CA PHE A 273 22.33 10.31 15.34
C PHE A 273 22.15 8.79 15.28
N ALA A 274 21.82 8.13 16.40
CA ALA A 274 21.51 6.70 16.38
C ALA A 274 20.27 6.40 15.51
N SER A 275 19.26 7.26 15.57
CA SER A 275 18.08 7.18 14.73
C SER A 275 18.42 7.32 13.24
N MET A 276 19.19 8.35 12.86
CA MET A 276 19.62 8.55 11.47
C MET A 276 20.45 7.36 10.96
N PHE A 277 21.36 6.85 11.78
CA PHE A 277 22.18 5.69 11.43
C PHE A 277 21.35 4.41 11.26
N ALA A 278 20.38 4.16 12.15
CA ALA A 278 19.41 3.09 11.98
C ALA A 278 18.59 3.27 10.69
N GLY A 279 18.25 4.52 10.34
CA GLY A 279 17.61 4.86 9.07
C GLY A 279 18.46 4.49 7.86
N LEU A 280 19.77 4.73 7.88
CA LEU A 280 20.70 4.32 6.82
C LEU A 280 20.76 2.80 6.67
N ILE A 281 20.85 2.05 7.79
CA ILE A 281 20.84 0.58 7.77
C ILE A 281 19.52 0.05 7.20
N ALA A 282 18.39 0.63 7.62
CA ALA A 282 17.08 0.26 7.11
C ALA A 282 16.97 0.51 5.59
N TRP A 283 17.58 1.58 5.07
CA TRP A 283 17.63 1.83 3.62
C TRP A 283 18.45 0.76 2.89
N GLY A 284 19.55 0.30 3.47
CA GLY A 284 20.33 -0.83 2.95
C GLY A 284 19.48 -2.11 2.82
N GLN A 285 18.70 -2.44 3.86
CA GLN A 285 17.77 -3.56 3.81
C GLN A 285 16.62 -3.36 2.80
N GLY A 286 16.12 -2.13 2.66
CA GLY A 286 15.17 -1.77 1.61
C GLY A 286 15.76 -1.97 0.21
N THR A 287 17.04 -1.69 0.03
CA THR A 287 17.76 -1.84 -1.24
C THR A 287 17.79 -3.30 -1.69
N PHE A 288 18.00 -4.24 -0.76
CA PHE A 288 17.92 -5.67 -1.06
C PHE A 288 16.56 -6.05 -1.67
N TRP A 289 15.46 -5.70 -1.00
CA TRP A 289 14.11 -6.02 -1.49
C TRP A 289 13.73 -5.25 -2.76
N TRP A 290 14.20 -4.01 -2.90
CA TRP A 290 14.00 -3.21 -4.09
C TRP A 290 14.66 -3.85 -5.33
N VAL A 291 15.94 -4.22 -5.23
CA VAL A 291 16.65 -4.93 -6.31
C VAL A 291 16.01 -6.29 -6.58
N PHE A 292 15.69 -7.05 -5.53
CA PHE A 292 15.05 -8.35 -5.65
C PHE A 292 13.72 -8.26 -6.42
N ALA A 293 12.87 -7.31 -6.07
CA ALA A 293 11.59 -7.11 -6.75
C ALA A 293 11.76 -6.70 -8.22
N ILE A 294 12.75 -5.88 -8.56
CA ILE A 294 13.07 -5.52 -9.95
C ILE A 294 13.49 -6.78 -10.74
N ILE A 295 14.42 -7.57 -10.19
CA ILE A 295 14.87 -8.82 -10.82
C ILE A 295 13.70 -9.79 -11.00
N SER A 296 12.85 -9.92 -9.97
CA SER A 296 11.65 -10.78 -9.99
C SER A 296 10.72 -10.38 -11.14
N VAL A 297 10.34 -9.10 -11.22
CA VAL A 297 9.47 -8.57 -12.30
C VAL A 297 10.11 -8.77 -13.67
N LEU A 298 11.39 -8.44 -13.85
CA LEU A 298 12.08 -8.60 -15.13
C LEU A 298 12.11 -10.07 -15.57
N ASN A 299 12.48 -10.99 -14.67
CA ASN A 299 12.53 -12.43 -14.96
C ASN A 299 11.16 -12.99 -15.36
N SER A 300 10.06 -12.51 -14.78
CA SER A 300 8.71 -12.97 -15.17
C SER A 300 8.24 -12.49 -16.54
N GLY A 301 8.84 -11.42 -17.05
CA GLY A 301 8.60 -10.94 -18.41
C GLY A 301 9.20 -11.88 -19.47
N PHE A 302 10.16 -12.73 -19.09
CA PHE A 302 10.79 -13.71 -19.96
C PHE A 302 10.23 -15.12 -19.70
N ASN A 303 10.10 -15.90 -20.77
CA ASN A 303 9.78 -17.32 -20.65
C ASN A 303 11.05 -18.15 -20.34
N LYS A 304 10.90 -19.46 -20.08
CA LYS A 304 12.03 -20.38 -19.82
C LYS A 304 13.05 -20.49 -20.98
N ARG A 305 12.69 -19.98 -22.17
CA ARG A 305 13.52 -19.96 -23.37
C ARG A 305 14.19 -18.59 -23.59
N GLY A 306 13.98 -17.61 -22.69
CA GLY A 306 14.52 -16.26 -22.80
C GLY A 306 13.74 -15.32 -23.70
N GLU A 307 12.55 -15.70 -24.18
CA GLU A 307 11.72 -14.86 -25.04
C GLU A 307 10.80 -13.96 -24.20
N TRP A 308 10.66 -12.71 -24.62
CA TRP A 308 9.77 -11.74 -23.97
C TRP A 308 8.30 -12.13 -24.18
N ARG A 309 7.60 -12.45 -23.09
CA ARG A 309 6.16 -12.78 -23.09
C ARG A 309 5.28 -11.59 -22.69
N GLY A 310 5.89 -10.49 -22.24
CA GLY A 310 5.19 -9.37 -21.64
C GLY A 310 4.69 -9.68 -20.23
N LEU A 311 4.22 -8.64 -19.54
CA LEU A 311 3.70 -8.74 -18.19
C LEU A 311 2.17 -8.63 -18.20
N ASN A 312 1.51 -9.50 -17.44
CA ASN A 312 0.07 -9.42 -17.24
C ASN A 312 -0.26 -8.29 -16.27
N PHE A 313 -0.83 -7.20 -16.79
CA PHE A 313 -1.23 -6.07 -15.99
C PHE A 313 -2.51 -6.37 -15.19
N GLY A 314 -2.49 -6.04 -13.90
CA GLY A 314 -3.65 -6.05 -13.02
C GLY A 314 -3.50 -4.96 -11.97
N LEU A 315 -4.52 -4.77 -11.14
CA LEU A 315 -4.52 -3.73 -10.10
C LEU A 315 -3.34 -3.88 -9.12
N GLY A 316 -2.82 -5.10 -8.96
CA GLY A 316 -1.59 -5.38 -8.22
C GLY A 316 -0.35 -4.62 -8.71
N ALA A 317 -0.28 -4.17 -9.97
CA ALA A 317 0.86 -3.36 -10.45
C ALA A 317 1.04 -2.04 -9.71
N TRP A 318 -0.03 -1.52 -9.09
CA TRP A 318 0.05 -0.33 -8.24
C TRP A 318 0.88 -0.53 -6.97
N SER A 319 1.15 -1.78 -6.57
CA SER A 319 2.06 -2.09 -5.46
C SER A 319 3.52 -1.73 -5.74
N LEU A 320 3.89 -1.42 -6.98
CA LEU A 320 5.23 -0.92 -7.31
C LEU A 320 5.43 0.54 -6.85
N VAL A 321 4.37 1.35 -6.91
CA VAL A 321 4.49 2.81 -6.85
C VAL A 321 4.86 3.27 -5.45
N PHE A 322 4.07 2.89 -4.44
CA PHE A 322 4.27 3.41 -3.09
C PHE A 322 5.60 2.96 -2.45
N PRO A 323 5.98 1.67 -2.45
CA PRO A 323 7.25 1.23 -1.87
C PRO A 323 8.46 1.87 -2.54
N TRP A 324 8.42 2.02 -3.87
CA TRP A 324 9.46 2.76 -4.61
C TRP A 324 9.51 4.22 -4.16
N GLY A 325 8.35 4.86 -4.01
CA GLY A 325 8.24 6.24 -3.55
C GLY A 325 8.85 6.46 -2.16
N VAL A 326 8.54 5.61 -1.19
CA VAL A 326 9.09 5.75 0.17
C VAL A 326 10.59 5.43 0.23
N TYR A 327 11.06 4.46 -0.57
CA TYR A 327 12.49 4.20 -0.74
C TYR A 327 13.22 5.40 -1.35
N THR A 328 12.59 6.07 -2.31
CA THR A 328 13.09 7.31 -2.92
C THR A 328 13.08 8.45 -1.90
N ASN A 329 12.03 8.59 -1.10
CA ASN A 329 11.91 9.63 -0.09
C ASN A 329 12.99 9.50 0.99
N ALA A 330 13.30 8.27 1.42
CA ALA A 330 14.44 7.99 2.30
C ALA A 330 15.78 8.37 1.65
N CYS A 331 15.96 8.13 0.35
CA CYS A 331 17.15 8.54 -0.40
C CYS A 331 17.30 10.07 -0.48
N ILE A 332 16.19 10.80 -0.69
CA ILE A 332 16.15 12.27 -0.65
C ILE A 332 16.62 12.76 0.72
N GLN A 333 16.08 12.19 1.80
CA GLN A 333 16.44 12.58 3.16
C GLN A 333 17.91 12.28 3.48
N LEU A 334 18.45 11.13 3.04
CA LEU A 334 19.88 10.84 3.16
C LEU A 334 20.73 11.87 2.40
N GLY A 335 20.27 12.31 1.22
CA GLY A 335 20.93 13.37 0.47
C GLY A 335 21.03 14.69 1.23
N LYS A 336 20.01 15.02 2.03
CA LYS A 336 20.01 16.19 2.93
C LYS A 336 20.94 15.98 4.13
N LEU A 337 20.83 14.83 4.82
CA LEU A 337 21.58 14.53 6.04
C LEU A 337 23.09 14.36 5.81
N LEU A 338 23.48 13.75 4.69
CA LEU A 338 24.87 13.49 4.33
C LEU A 338 25.48 14.61 3.48
N ASP A 339 24.70 15.64 3.14
CA ASP A 339 25.00 16.66 2.13
C ASP A 339 25.66 16.06 0.86
N SER A 340 25.06 14.99 0.34
CA SER A 340 25.67 14.18 -0.70
C SER A 340 25.04 14.43 -2.08
N PRO A 341 25.83 14.92 -3.06
CA PRO A 341 25.37 15.00 -4.45
C PRO A 341 25.00 13.64 -5.04
N ALA A 342 25.68 12.56 -4.64
CA ALA A 342 25.40 11.22 -5.13
C ALA A 342 23.97 10.76 -4.79
N PHE A 343 23.56 10.92 -3.52
CA PHE A 343 22.18 10.64 -3.10
C PHE A 343 21.16 11.59 -3.74
N SER A 344 21.54 12.85 -3.98
CA SER A 344 20.67 13.82 -4.66
C SER A 344 20.41 13.47 -6.13
N ILE A 345 21.44 13.02 -6.85
CA ILE A 345 21.32 12.54 -8.24
C ILE A 345 20.55 11.23 -8.28
N TRP A 346 20.85 10.30 -7.36
CA TRP A 346 20.21 8.99 -7.31
C TRP A 346 18.71 9.09 -7.01
N SER A 347 18.32 9.90 -6.01
CA SER A 347 16.91 10.16 -5.72
C SER A 347 16.16 10.79 -6.89
N THR A 348 16.82 11.62 -7.70
CA THR A 348 16.24 12.19 -8.92
C THR A 348 15.98 11.10 -9.98
N ALA A 349 16.94 10.21 -10.22
CA ALA A 349 16.78 9.09 -11.15
C ALA A 349 15.66 8.12 -10.70
N LEU A 350 15.61 7.82 -9.40
CA LEU A 350 14.53 7.02 -8.80
C LEU A 350 13.16 7.70 -8.97
N THR A 351 13.08 9.02 -8.78
CA THR A 351 11.83 9.78 -8.95
C THR A 351 11.34 9.77 -10.39
N ILE A 352 12.23 10.00 -11.36
CA ILE A 352 11.88 9.95 -12.80
C ILE A 352 11.32 8.57 -13.15
N THR A 353 12.00 7.51 -12.72
CA THR A 353 11.56 6.13 -12.97
C THR A 353 10.19 5.86 -12.35
N LEU A 354 9.95 6.33 -11.13
CA LEU A 354 8.68 6.18 -10.44
C LEU A 354 7.54 6.90 -11.18
N VAL A 355 7.76 8.13 -11.65
CA VAL A 355 6.76 8.87 -12.42
C VAL A 355 6.43 8.12 -13.71
N MET A 356 7.42 7.52 -14.38
CA MET A 356 7.18 6.68 -15.57
C MET A 356 6.33 5.44 -15.23
N ILE A 357 6.65 4.73 -14.14
CA ILE A 357 5.85 3.59 -13.66
C ILE A 357 4.41 4.02 -13.38
N TRP A 358 4.22 5.18 -12.74
CA TRP A 358 2.89 5.71 -12.46
C TRP A 358 2.11 6.04 -13.74
N ILE A 359 2.73 6.70 -14.72
CA ILE A 359 2.09 7.01 -16.01
C ILE A 359 1.62 5.72 -16.70
N VAL A 360 2.50 4.70 -16.76
CA VAL A 360 2.14 3.40 -17.35
C VAL A 360 0.96 2.78 -16.61
N ASN A 361 0.98 2.78 -15.28
CA ASN A 361 -0.10 2.23 -14.46
C ASN A 361 -1.42 2.98 -14.69
N VAL A 362 -1.41 4.33 -14.78
CA VAL A 362 -2.61 5.13 -15.05
C VAL A 362 -3.16 4.83 -16.44
N VAL A 363 -2.33 4.78 -17.48
CA VAL A 363 -2.75 4.48 -18.86
C VAL A 363 -3.39 3.11 -18.95
N LEU A 364 -2.75 2.08 -18.38
CA LEU A 364 -3.27 0.71 -18.41
C LEU A 364 -4.51 0.55 -17.55
N THR A 365 -4.59 1.24 -16.40
CA THR A 365 -5.78 1.25 -15.55
C THR A 365 -6.96 1.92 -16.25
N THR A 366 -6.73 3.04 -16.91
CA THR A 366 -7.75 3.77 -17.67
C THR A 366 -8.26 2.93 -18.85
N LYS A 367 -7.36 2.29 -19.60
CA LYS A 367 -7.74 1.33 -20.65
C LYS A 367 -8.55 0.16 -20.07
N GLY A 368 -8.15 -0.36 -18.91
CA GLY A 368 -8.85 -1.42 -18.20
C GLY A 368 -10.24 -1.03 -17.68
N LEU A 369 -10.43 0.24 -17.29
CA LEU A 369 -11.72 0.81 -16.89
C LEU A 369 -12.65 1.00 -18.11
N ILE A 370 -12.14 1.58 -19.20
CA ILE A 370 -12.92 1.78 -20.44
C ILE A 370 -13.38 0.43 -21.01
N THR A 371 -12.51 -0.58 -20.98
CA THR A 371 -12.85 -1.94 -21.46
C THR A 371 -13.69 -2.75 -20.47
N GLY A 372 -13.89 -2.26 -19.24
CA GLY A 372 -14.62 -2.95 -18.19
C GLY A 372 -13.86 -4.08 -17.48
N LYS A 373 -12.70 -4.51 -18.01
CA LYS A 373 -11.87 -5.60 -17.45
C LYS A 373 -11.48 -5.38 -15.98
N MET A 374 -11.25 -4.14 -15.57
CA MET A 374 -10.82 -3.81 -14.20
C MET A 374 -11.93 -3.85 -13.15
N VAL A 375 -13.19 -3.88 -13.59
CA VAL A 375 -14.38 -3.89 -12.71
C VAL A 375 -15.21 -5.17 -12.91
N GLY A 376 -14.60 -6.20 -13.50
CA GLY A 376 -15.25 -7.49 -13.76
C GLY A 376 -16.31 -7.45 -14.86
N LEU A 377 -16.26 -6.46 -15.75
CA LEU A 377 -17.06 -6.33 -16.95
C LEU A 377 -16.20 -6.72 -18.18
N GLU A 378 -15.75 -7.97 -18.24
CA GLU A 378 -14.79 -8.45 -19.25
C GLU A 378 -15.25 -8.27 -20.72
N HIS A 379 -16.53 -8.01 -20.94
CA HIS A 379 -17.17 -7.89 -22.26
C HIS A 379 -17.71 -6.46 -22.52
N GLY A 380 -17.28 -5.46 -21.74
CA GLY A 380 -17.64 -4.05 -21.92
C GLY A 380 -18.83 -3.58 -21.08
N TRP A 381 -19.21 -2.31 -21.26
CA TRP A 381 -20.25 -1.61 -20.49
C TRP A 381 -21.67 -1.81 -21.05
N ASP A 382 -21.81 -2.49 -22.19
CA ASP A 382 -23.12 -2.77 -22.81
C ASP A 382 -23.89 -3.83 -22.01
N GLY A 383 -25.01 -3.41 -21.41
CA GLY A 383 -25.86 -4.26 -20.57
C GLY A 383 -26.48 -5.44 -21.31
N ASP A 384 -26.61 -5.38 -22.64
CA ASP A 384 -27.25 -6.45 -23.42
C ASP A 384 -26.29 -7.61 -23.75
N ALA A 385 -24.98 -7.34 -23.80
CA ALA A 385 -23.95 -8.40 -23.86
C ALA A 385 -23.89 -9.19 -22.54
N TYR A 386 -24.04 -8.51 -21.41
CA TYR A 386 -24.10 -9.14 -20.08
C TYR A 386 -25.40 -9.96 -19.90
N LYS A 387 -26.56 -9.42 -20.34
CA LYS A 387 -27.85 -10.12 -20.31
C LYS A 387 -27.86 -11.39 -21.16
N ARG A 388 -27.40 -11.33 -22.41
CA ARG A 388 -27.42 -12.48 -23.34
C ARG A 388 -26.69 -13.69 -22.77
N ARG A 389 -25.55 -13.49 -22.10
CA ARG A 389 -24.76 -14.60 -21.56
C ARG A 389 -25.16 -15.12 -20.18
N ARG A 390 -25.82 -14.32 -19.33
CA ARG A 390 -26.44 -14.86 -18.11
C ARG A 390 -27.58 -15.81 -18.48
N LEU A 391 -28.30 -15.51 -19.57
CA LEU A 391 -29.29 -16.40 -20.17
C LEU A 391 -28.61 -17.66 -20.75
N GLU A 392 -27.50 -17.54 -21.48
CA GLU A 392 -26.73 -18.71 -21.98
C GLU A 392 -26.15 -19.58 -20.85
N LYS A 393 -25.58 -19.00 -19.78
CA LYS A 393 -25.07 -19.76 -18.61
C LYS A 393 -26.21 -20.40 -17.79
N GLY A 394 -27.37 -19.75 -17.69
CA GLY A 394 -28.56 -20.33 -17.08
C GLY A 394 -29.10 -21.51 -17.88
N GLN A 395 -29.22 -21.34 -19.21
CA GLN A 395 -29.65 -22.40 -20.13
C GLN A 395 -28.67 -23.58 -20.18
N SER A 396 -27.37 -23.32 -20.10
CA SER A 396 -26.31 -24.36 -20.03
C SER A 396 -26.38 -25.21 -18.76
N ASN A 397 -26.80 -24.64 -17.62
CA ASN A 397 -26.98 -25.40 -16.39
C ASN A 397 -28.29 -26.18 -16.39
N ASP A 398 -29.39 -25.60 -16.90
CA ASP A 398 -30.68 -26.30 -17.04
C ASP A 398 -30.62 -27.47 -18.04
N SER A 399 -29.82 -27.35 -19.10
CA SER A 399 -29.63 -28.43 -20.08
C SER A 399 -28.61 -29.50 -19.66
N ALA A 400 -27.80 -29.23 -18.63
CA ALA A 400 -26.96 -30.24 -17.98
C ALA A 400 -27.77 -31.07 -16.97
N ASP A 401 -28.70 -30.46 -16.24
CA ASP A 401 -29.61 -31.16 -15.32
C ASP A 401 -30.65 -32.02 -16.06
N GLN A 402 -31.13 -31.61 -17.25
CA GLN A 402 -32.05 -32.42 -18.05
C GLN A 402 -31.43 -33.66 -18.72
N ARG A 403 -30.10 -33.79 -18.73
CA ARG A 403 -29.42 -34.97 -19.32
C ARG A 403 -29.17 -36.11 -18.33
N LEU A 404 -29.46 -35.93 -17.04
CA LEU A 404 -29.23 -36.93 -16.01
C LEU A 404 -30.44 -37.84 -15.70
N ASP A 405 -31.60 -37.62 -16.35
CA ASP A 405 -32.85 -38.29 -15.95
C ASP A 405 -33.53 -39.14 -17.06
N THR A 406 -32.78 -39.60 -18.06
CA THR A 406 -33.27 -40.61 -19.01
C THR A 406 -32.29 -41.77 -19.12
N GLY A 407 -32.46 -42.79 -18.26
CA GLY A 407 -31.85 -44.10 -18.49
C GLY A 407 -31.58 -44.96 -17.25
N GLN A 408 -32.61 -45.33 -16.49
CA GLN A 408 -32.59 -46.59 -15.73
C GLN A 408 -33.62 -47.53 -16.34
N ASP A 409 -33.15 -48.62 -16.97
CA ASP A 409 -33.55 -49.97 -16.58
C ASP A 409 -32.72 -51.00 -17.34
N ASN A 410 -31.88 -51.73 -16.61
CA ASN A 410 -31.58 -53.13 -16.92
C ASN A 410 -31.01 -53.81 -15.66
N THR A 411 -31.89 -54.58 -15.04
CA THR A 411 -31.64 -55.67 -14.09
C THR A 411 -30.56 -56.64 -14.55
N VAL A 412 -29.56 -56.96 -13.72
CA VAL A 412 -29.00 -58.33 -13.58
C VAL A 412 -28.47 -58.59 -12.16
N ALA A 413 -28.91 -59.75 -11.66
CA ALA A 413 -28.61 -60.56 -10.49
C ALA A 413 -27.31 -60.39 -9.67
N LYS A 414 -27.50 -60.58 -8.34
CA LYS A 414 -26.52 -61.05 -7.35
C LYS A 414 -25.82 -62.35 -7.78
N GLN A 415 -24.50 -62.40 -7.64
CA GLN A 415 -23.79 -63.62 -7.25
C GLN A 415 -22.59 -63.30 -6.34
N SER A 416 -22.41 -64.18 -5.37
CA SER A 416 -21.45 -64.21 -4.26
C SER A 416 -20.13 -64.89 -4.62
N GLY A 417 -19.04 -64.51 -3.93
CA GLY A 417 -17.78 -65.26 -3.79
C GLY A 417 -16.60 -64.29 -3.58
N SER A 418 -16.09 -64.03 -2.36
CA SER A 418 -15.09 -64.78 -1.58
C SER A 418 -13.68 -64.83 -2.20
N THR A 419 -12.70 -64.25 -1.45
CA THR A 419 -11.24 -64.53 -1.40
C THR A 419 -10.44 -64.33 -2.70
N GLU A 420 -9.30 -63.64 -2.76
CA GLU A 420 -8.17 -63.46 -1.83
C GLU A 420 -7.72 -62.00 -1.68
#